data_AF-A0A962H003-F1
#
_entry.id   AF-A0A962H003-F1
#
_cell.length_a   1.000
_cell.length_b   1.000
_cell.length_c   1.000
_cell.angle_alpha   90.00
_cell.angle_beta   90.00
_cell.angle_gamma   90.00
#
_symmetry.space_group_name_H-M   'P 1'
#
loop_
_entity.id
_entity.type
_entity.pdbx_description
1 polymer ?
#
loop_
_entity_poly.entity_id
_entity_poly.type
_entity_poly.pdbx_seq_one_letter_code
_entity_poly.pdbx_strand_id
1 'polypeptide(L)'
;MDTAEPDQSSLCAFLRQACTRELQQALDLLSDPGRDRDEAVHEARKCVRRVRAWLRLGDPWRRRTLAEIDARLRALRRTLGPLRDGASRIEALDRLRKSRGIGSMRSALTQARSRLTEALERRWMRRSPQGAAWQRMLQGLRELRDDCARWPLDGLSEAEVRRALKRAFRRACRGRRENAGRHAAASRHHWRGRVRILLLQCQL
;
A
#
# COMPACT_ATOMS: atom_id res chain seq x y z
N MET A 1 -8.43 -41.85 -1.60
CA MET A 1 -7.39 -40.82 -1.83
C MET A 1 -7.90 -39.55 -1.16
N ASP A 2 -7.67 -39.43 0.14
CA ASP A 2 -8.17 -38.34 0.97
C ASP A 2 -7.47 -37.03 0.59
N THR A 3 -8.18 -36.16 -0.12
CA THR A 3 -7.84 -34.75 -0.16
C THR A 3 -8.22 -34.16 1.19
N ALA A 4 -7.27 -34.13 2.13
CA ALA A 4 -7.42 -33.37 3.36
C ALA A 4 -7.81 -31.93 2.99
N GLU A 5 -9.03 -31.53 3.34
CA GLU A 5 -9.42 -30.12 3.27
C GLU A 5 -8.37 -29.34 4.07
N PRO A 6 -7.71 -28.31 3.49
CA PRO A 6 -6.78 -27.51 4.25
C PRO A 6 -7.52 -26.95 5.46
N ASP A 7 -7.05 -27.30 6.65
CA ASP A 7 -7.65 -26.92 7.92
C ASP A 7 -7.95 -25.41 7.90
N GLN A 8 -9.21 -25.02 7.96
CA GLN A 8 -9.64 -23.63 7.88
C GLN A 8 -9.01 -22.79 9.01
N SER A 9 -8.70 -23.41 10.15
CA SER A 9 -7.93 -22.81 11.24
C SER A 9 -6.53 -22.39 10.79
N SER A 10 -5.87 -23.22 9.96
CA SER A 10 -4.55 -22.94 9.41
C SER A 10 -4.53 -21.74 8.46
N LEU A 11 -5.58 -21.53 7.66
CA LEU A 11 -5.68 -20.40 6.73
C LEU A 11 -5.88 -19.06 7.46
N CYS A 12 -6.74 -19.06 8.48
CA CYS A 12 -6.96 -17.89 9.33
C CYS A 12 -5.66 -17.49 10.05
N ALA A 13 -5.00 -18.46 10.67
CA ALA A 13 -3.72 -18.28 11.35
C ALA A 13 -2.64 -17.78 10.39
N PHE A 14 -2.52 -18.38 9.20
CA PHE A 14 -1.58 -17.97 8.17
C PHE A 14 -1.80 -16.51 7.74
N LEU A 15 -3.04 -16.12 7.44
CA LEU A 15 -3.35 -14.74 7.03
C LEU A 15 -3.07 -13.73 8.15
N ARG A 16 -3.41 -14.06 9.40
CA ARG A 16 -3.07 -13.24 10.57
C ARG A 16 -1.56 -13.05 10.66
N GLN A 17 -0.80 -14.14 10.60
CA GLN A 17 0.67 -14.11 10.68
C GLN A 17 1.30 -13.31 9.54
N ALA A 18 0.81 -13.46 8.31
CA ALA A 18 1.25 -12.68 7.17
C ALA A 18 0.99 -11.18 7.38
N CYS A 19 -0.20 -10.81 7.87
CA CYS A 19 -0.53 -9.42 8.18
C CYS A 19 0.36 -8.86 9.30
N THR A 20 0.58 -9.63 10.37
CA THR A 20 1.47 -9.25 11.47
C THR A 20 2.89 -8.97 10.97
N ARG A 21 3.46 -9.85 10.14
CA ARG A 21 4.80 -9.65 9.55
C ARG A 21 4.89 -8.38 8.72
N GLU A 22 3.90 -8.10 7.88
CA GLU A 22 3.88 -6.88 7.07
C GLU A 22 3.75 -5.61 7.92
N LEU A 23 2.91 -5.62 8.97
CA LEU A 23 2.78 -4.47 9.85
C LEU A 23 4.01 -4.27 10.74
N GLN A 24 4.66 -5.36 11.17
CA GLN A 24 5.95 -5.31 11.86
C GLN A 24 7.02 -4.71 10.96
N GLN A 25 7.16 -5.21 9.72
CA GLN A 25 8.10 -4.66 8.74
C GLN A 25 7.85 -3.16 8.51
N ALA A 26 6.59 -2.73 8.39
CA ALA A 26 6.25 -1.32 8.25
C ALA A 26 6.68 -0.49 9.47
N LEU A 27 6.54 -1.05 10.68
CA LEU A 27 6.95 -0.41 11.91
C LEU A 27 8.47 -0.27 11.99
N ASP A 28 9.21 -1.33 11.68
CA ASP A 28 10.68 -1.33 11.70
C ASP A 28 11.23 -0.30 10.71
N LEU A 29 10.71 -0.28 9.49
CA LEU A 29 11.08 0.70 8.47
C LEU A 29 10.87 2.14 8.93
N LEU A 30 9.75 2.44 9.60
CA LEU A 30 9.39 3.80 10.01
C LEU A 30 9.99 4.23 11.36
N SER A 31 10.56 3.28 12.12
CA SER A 31 11.15 3.53 13.44
C SER A 31 12.67 3.58 13.40
N ASP A 32 13.31 3.07 12.35
CA ASP A 32 14.76 3.06 12.15
C ASP A 32 15.28 4.46 11.74
N PRO A 33 16.00 5.19 12.62
CA PRO A 33 16.53 6.51 12.30
C PRO A 33 17.74 6.47 11.35
N GLY A 34 18.37 5.32 11.17
CA GLY A 34 19.54 5.14 10.29
C GLY A 34 19.19 4.90 8.82
N ARG A 35 17.89 4.70 8.51
CA ARG A 35 17.42 4.41 7.16
C ARG A 35 17.07 5.68 6.38
N ASP A 36 17.20 5.61 5.06
CA ASP A 36 16.63 6.64 4.18
C ASP A 36 15.11 6.76 4.41
N ARG A 37 14.68 7.92 4.90
CA ARG A 37 13.31 8.17 5.33
C ARG A 37 12.29 8.14 4.19
N ASP A 38 12.69 8.51 2.96
CA ASP A 38 11.79 8.50 1.81
C ASP A 38 11.53 7.06 1.34
N GLU A 39 12.57 6.22 1.34
CA GLU A 39 12.50 4.80 1.05
C GLU A 39 11.74 4.04 2.15
N ALA A 40 12.02 4.33 3.43
CA ALA A 40 11.28 3.80 4.57
C ALA A 40 9.76 4.04 4.42
N VAL A 41 9.36 5.27 4.08
CA VAL A 41 7.96 5.61 3.82
C VAL A 41 7.42 4.87 2.60
N HIS A 42 8.23 4.71 1.54
CA HIS A 42 7.81 3.98 0.34
C HIS A 42 7.47 2.51 0.65
N GLU A 43 8.39 1.83 1.32
CA GLU A 43 8.29 0.40 1.63
C GLU A 43 7.24 0.13 2.71
N ALA A 44 7.13 0.97 3.74
CA ALA A 44 6.04 0.87 4.72
C ALA A 44 4.66 1.04 4.04
N ARG A 45 4.52 1.99 3.10
CA ARG A 45 3.30 2.14 2.30
C ARG A 45 2.98 0.90 1.45
N LYS A 46 4.00 0.15 0.99
CA LYS A 46 3.80 -1.12 0.27
C LYS A 46 3.30 -2.20 1.22
N CYS A 47 3.87 -2.31 2.41
CA CYS A 47 3.45 -3.27 3.42
C CYS A 47 1.99 -3.07 3.82
N VAL A 48 1.60 -1.85 4.21
CA VAL A 48 0.19 -1.54 4.53
C VAL A 48 -0.75 -1.77 3.34
N ARG A 49 -0.26 -1.58 2.10
CA ARG A 49 -1.06 -1.88 0.90
C ARG A 49 -1.26 -3.38 0.68
N ARG A 50 -0.29 -4.23 1.04
CA ARG A 50 -0.41 -5.70 1.00
C ARG A 50 -1.49 -6.17 1.96
N VAL A 51 -1.38 -5.79 3.24
CA VAL A 51 -2.38 -6.12 4.27
C VAL A 51 -3.80 -5.77 3.81
N ARG A 52 -4.01 -4.52 3.34
CA ARG A 52 -5.33 -4.11 2.81
C ARG A 52 -5.80 -4.90 1.60
N ALA A 53 -4.91 -5.39 0.77
CA ALA A 53 -5.26 -6.23 -0.36
C ALA A 53 -5.69 -7.63 0.10
N TRP A 54 -5.00 -8.18 1.11
CA TRP A 54 -5.30 -9.49 1.67
C TRP A 54 -6.61 -9.50 2.47
N LEU A 55 -6.89 -8.46 3.26
CA LEU A 55 -8.20 -8.32 3.96
C LEU A 55 -9.40 -8.25 3.00
N ARG A 56 -9.18 -7.98 1.72
CA ARG A 56 -10.23 -8.01 0.68
C ARG A 56 -10.49 -9.39 0.09
N LEU A 57 -9.72 -10.40 0.49
CA LEU A 57 -9.96 -11.80 0.14
C LEU A 57 -11.20 -12.37 0.85
N GLY A 58 -11.71 -11.67 1.86
CA GLY A 58 -13.01 -11.96 2.44
C GLY A 58 -14.18 -11.70 1.49
N ASP A 59 -15.30 -12.34 1.79
CA ASP A 59 -16.60 -12.10 1.20
C ASP A 59 -17.16 -10.71 1.60
N PRO A 60 -18.34 -10.32 1.10
CA PRO A 60 -18.94 -9.04 1.47
C PRO A 60 -19.17 -8.84 2.97
N TRP A 61 -19.57 -9.89 3.69
CA TRP A 61 -19.85 -9.82 5.13
C TRP A 61 -18.55 -9.63 5.91
N ARG A 62 -17.51 -10.43 5.63
CA ARG A 62 -16.20 -10.30 6.28
C ARG A 62 -15.53 -8.97 5.99
N ARG A 63 -15.69 -8.43 4.78
CA ARG A 63 -15.19 -7.08 4.48
C ARG A 63 -15.92 -5.99 5.27
N ARG A 64 -17.18 -6.21 5.66
CA ARG A 64 -17.93 -5.30 6.52
C ARG A 64 -17.41 -5.37 7.96
N THR A 65 -17.14 -6.56 8.48
CA THR A 65 -16.55 -6.72 9.83
C THR A 65 -15.12 -6.17 9.92
N LEU A 66 -14.36 -6.23 8.82
CA LEU A 66 -13.01 -5.65 8.72
C LEU A 66 -12.98 -4.16 8.32
N ALA A 67 -14.13 -3.49 8.20
CA ALA A 67 -14.21 -2.15 7.62
C ALA A 67 -13.44 -1.09 8.45
N GLU A 68 -13.53 -1.16 9.77
CA GLU A 68 -12.82 -0.24 10.67
C GLU A 68 -11.30 -0.45 10.60
N ILE A 69 -10.85 -1.70 10.50
CA ILE A 69 -9.43 -2.05 10.31
C ILE A 69 -8.93 -1.51 8.95
N ASP A 70 -9.68 -1.70 7.85
CA ASP A 70 -9.31 -1.11 6.55
C ASP A 70 -9.28 0.42 6.60
N ALA A 71 -10.17 1.05 7.38
CA ALA A 71 -10.21 2.49 7.58
C ALA A 71 -8.96 3.00 8.33
N ARG A 72 -8.56 2.35 9.43
CA ARG A 72 -7.31 2.66 10.16
C ARG A 72 -6.08 2.51 9.23
N LEU A 73 -5.97 1.39 8.50
CA LEU A 73 -4.89 1.16 7.53
C LEU A 73 -4.92 2.20 6.38
N ARG A 74 -6.11 2.64 5.95
CA ARG A 74 -6.25 3.71 4.95
C ARG A 74 -5.80 5.05 5.50
N ALA A 75 -6.13 5.38 6.75
CA ALA A 75 -5.70 6.61 7.40
C ALA A 75 -4.18 6.68 7.49
N LEU A 76 -3.50 5.61 7.94
CA LEU A 76 -2.03 5.52 7.96
C LEU A 76 -1.43 5.80 6.58
N ARG A 77 -1.93 5.17 5.52
CA ARG A 77 -1.46 5.42 4.15
C ARG A 77 -1.71 6.85 3.67
N ARG A 78 -2.80 7.50 4.11
CA ARG A 78 -3.08 8.91 3.80
C ARG A 78 -2.10 9.83 4.51
N THR A 79 -1.72 9.53 5.75
CA THR A 79 -0.72 10.30 6.51
C THR A 79 0.65 10.29 5.82
N LEU A 80 1.06 9.11 5.33
CA LEU A 80 2.30 8.91 4.57
C LEU A 80 2.21 9.34 3.09
N GLY A 81 1.00 9.64 2.62
CA GLY A 81 0.68 10.03 1.25
C GLY A 81 1.58 11.15 0.71
N PRO A 82 1.49 12.35 1.32
CA PRO A 82 2.19 13.53 0.84
C PRO A 82 3.72 13.43 0.84
N LEU A 83 4.33 12.63 1.73
CA LEU A 83 5.78 12.47 1.80
C LEU A 83 6.28 11.72 0.56
N ARG A 84 5.76 10.50 0.32
CA ARG A 84 6.15 9.71 -0.85
C ARG A 84 5.70 10.32 -2.17
N ASP A 85 4.58 11.06 -2.22
CA ASP A 85 4.19 11.77 -3.44
C ASP A 85 5.18 12.90 -3.76
N GLY A 86 5.75 13.56 -2.74
CA GLY A 86 6.84 14.53 -2.92
C GLY A 86 8.10 13.88 -3.47
N ALA A 87 8.58 12.80 -2.82
CA ALA A 87 9.73 12.03 -3.28
C ALA A 87 9.55 11.48 -4.70
N SER A 88 8.34 11.02 -5.06
CA SER A 88 8.04 10.52 -6.42
C SER A 88 8.20 11.58 -7.50
N ARG A 89 7.87 12.85 -7.20
CA ARG A 89 8.01 13.96 -8.15
C ARG A 89 9.47 14.30 -8.39
N ILE A 90 10.28 14.28 -7.32
CA ILE A 90 11.73 14.46 -7.36
C ILE A 90 12.38 13.34 -8.20
N GLU A 91 12.02 12.09 -7.92
CA GLU A 91 12.48 10.91 -8.65
C GLU A 91 12.11 10.96 -10.15
N ALA A 92 10.86 11.34 -10.47
CA ALA A 92 10.41 11.50 -11.85
C ALA A 92 11.20 12.60 -12.58
N LEU A 93 11.46 13.72 -11.90
CA LEU A 93 12.23 14.82 -12.45
C LEU A 93 13.69 14.43 -12.69
N ASP A 94 14.30 13.63 -11.80
CA ASP A 94 15.66 13.11 -12.02
C ASP A 94 15.76 12.18 -13.21
N ARG A 95 14.75 11.32 -13.42
CA ARG A 95 14.68 10.48 -14.62
C ARG A 95 14.53 11.33 -15.87
N LEU A 96 13.69 12.36 -15.84
CA LEU A 96 13.54 13.30 -16.94
C LEU A 96 14.85 14.03 -17.23
N ARG A 97 15.58 14.49 -16.20
CA ARG A 97 16.89 15.17 -16.35
C ARG A 97 17.97 14.31 -17.02
N LYS A 98 17.79 12.98 -17.03
CA LYS A 98 18.69 12.02 -17.70
C LYS A 98 18.29 11.73 -19.15
N SER A 99 17.14 12.23 -19.63
CA SER A 99 16.71 11.97 -21.01
C SER A 99 17.53 12.76 -22.03
N ARG A 100 17.67 12.22 -23.23
CA ARG A 100 18.26 12.94 -24.37
C ARG A 100 17.25 13.99 -24.85
N GLY A 101 17.72 15.16 -25.31
CA GLY A 101 16.88 16.19 -25.94
C GLY A 101 16.35 17.30 -25.02
N ILE A 102 16.68 17.31 -23.72
CA ILE A 102 16.24 18.34 -22.76
C ILE A 102 17.33 19.39 -22.44
N GLY A 103 18.32 19.56 -23.33
CA GLY A 103 19.46 20.46 -23.11
C GLY A 103 19.05 21.88 -22.75
N SER A 104 18.12 22.46 -23.51
CA SER A 104 17.58 23.80 -23.29
C SER A 104 16.80 23.96 -21.98
N MET A 105 16.25 22.87 -21.43
CA MET A 105 15.45 22.87 -20.21
C MET A 105 16.26 22.55 -18.94
N ARG A 106 17.55 22.21 -19.06
CA ARG A 106 18.34 21.68 -17.94
C ARG A 106 18.40 22.62 -16.74
N SER A 107 18.56 23.92 -16.96
CA SER A 107 18.55 24.94 -15.90
C SER A 107 17.17 24.99 -15.21
N ALA A 108 16.09 25.10 -15.98
CA ALA A 108 14.73 25.13 -15.46
C ALA A 108 14.38 23.86 -14.65
N LEU A 109 14.77 22.68 -15.13
CA LEU A 109 14.58 21.42 -14.42
C LEU A 109 15.40 21.33 -13.12
N THR A 110 16.58 21.96 -13.08
CA THR A 110 17.42 22.01 -11.87
C THR A 110 16.78 22.93 -10.82
N GLN A 111 16.28 24.10 -11.23
CA GLN A 111 15.52 24.99 -10.34
C GLN A 111 14.22 24.34 -9.84
N ALA A 112 13.48 23.67 -10.71
CA ALA A 112 12.28 22.92 -10.34
C ALA A 112 12.59 21.82 -9.31
N ARG A 113 13.73 21.13 -9.45
CA ARG A 113 14.20 20.14 -8.48
C ARG A 113 14.44 20.77 -7.12
N SER A 114 15.16 21.89 -7.03
CA SER A 114 15.41 22.59 -5.75
C SER A 114 14.11 22.90 -5.03
N ARG A 115 13.15 23.51 -5.74
CA ARG A 115 11.83 23.85 -5.19
C ARG A 115 11.06 22.63 -4.67
N LEU A 116 11.13 21.49 -5.38
CA LEU A 116 10.49 20.25 -4.96
C LEU A 116 11.18 19.65 -3.72
N THR A 117 12.50 19.66 -3.67
CA THR A 117 13.28 19.21 -2.51
C THR A 117 12.93 20.05 -1.29
N GLU A 118 13.00 21.38 -1.38
CA GLU A 118 12.64 22.27 -0.29
C GLU A 118 11.18 22.06 0.17
N ALA A 119 10.25 21.84 -0.77
CA ALA A 119 8.86 21.56 -0.44
C ALA A 119 8.70 20.22 0.28
N LEU A 120 9.50 19.20 -0.05
CA LEU A 120 9.54 17.91 0.64
C LEU A 120 10.15 18.06 2.04
N GLU A 121 11.27 18.78 2.17
CA GLU A 121 11.88 19.09 3.47
C GLU A 121 10.88 19.79 4.40
N ARG A 122 10.14 20.78 3.91
CA ARG A 122 9.06 21.43 4.69
C ARG A 122 7.98 20.46 5.14
N ARG A 123 7.68 19.41 4.37
CA ARG A 123 6.71 18.36 4.78
C ARG A 123 7.30 17.46 5.84
N TRP A 124 8.59 17.12 5.73
CA TRP A 124 9.32 16.35 6.73
C TRP A 124 9.44 17.09 8.05
N MET A 125 9.73 18.39 8.04
CA MET A 125 9.75 19.21 9.27
C MET A 125 8.39 19.18 9.98
N ARG A 126 7.28 19.31 9.25
CA ARG A 126 5.91 19.19 9.81
C ARG A 126 5.53 17.77 10.26
N ARG A 127 6.25 16.76 9.81
CA ARG A 127 6.03 15.33 10.10
C ARG A 127 7.34 14.70 10.57
N SER A 128 8.03 15.38 11.47
CA SER A 128 9.31 14.91 12.00
C SER A 128 9.10 13.53 12.64
N PRO A 129 10.00 12.56 12.39
CA PRO A 129 9.98 11.27 13.08
C PRO A 129 10.00 11.40 14.61
N GLN A 130 10.61 12.47 15.13
CA GLN A 130 10.67 12.78 16.56
C GLN A 130 9.40 13.49 17.07
N GLY A 131 8.52 13.96 16.18
CA GLY A 131 7.32 14.70 16.54
C GLY A 131 6.18 13.82 17.05
N ALA A 132 5.36 14.36 17.95
CA ALA A 132 4.23 13.65 18.57
C ALA A 132 3.23 13.07 17.55
N ALA A 133 3.01 13.73 16.42
CA ALA A 133 2.12 13.22 15.37
C ALA A 133 2.66 11.95 14.70
N TRP A 134 3.98 11.84 14.52
CA TRP A 134 4.63 10.64 13.99
C TRP A 134 4.58 9.51 15.02
N GLN A 135 4.88 9.81 16.28
CA GLN A 135 4.82 8.83 17.35
C GLN A 135 3.41 8.26 17.55
N ARG A 136 2.35 9.09 17.47
CA ARG A 136 0.96 8.62 17.45
C ARG A 136 0.64 7.72 16.26
N MET A 137 1.19 8.03 15.07
CA MET A 137 1.04 7.18 13.90
C MET A 137 1.73 5.82 14.07
N LEU A 138 2.95 5.79 14.63
CA LEU A 138 3.66 4.55 14.96
C LEU A 138 2.90 3.74 16.01
N GLN A 139 2.35 4.41 17.02
CA GLN A 139 1.53 3.75 18.04
C GLN A 139 0.28 3.10 17.44
N GLY A 140 -0.46 3.82 16.59
CA GLY A 140 -1.61 3.24 15.89
C GLY A 140 -1.25 2.08 14.94
N LEU A 141 -0.04 2.07 14.38
CA LEU A 141 0.48 0.94 13.61
C LEU A 141 0.84 -0.26 14.51
N ARG A 142 1.44 -0.03 15.69
CA ARG A 142 1.69 -1.07 16.70
C ARG A 142 0.40 -1.72 17.17
N GLU A 143 -0.60 -0.93 17.52
CA GLU A 143 -1.92 -1.43 17.92
C GLU A 143 -2.54 -2.31 16.83
N LEU A 144 -2.51 -1.86 15.56
CA LEU A 144 -3.03 -2.68 14.46
C LEU A 144 -2.29 -4.01 14.31
N ARG A 145 -0.96 -4.02 14.50
CA ARG A 145 -0.14 -5.23 14.47
C ARG A 145 -0.51 -6.17 15.62
N ASP A 146 -0.62 -5.63 16.84
CA ASP A 146 -0.90 -6.41 18.05
C ASP A 146 -2.33 -6.97 18.02
N ASP A 147 -3.26 -6.22 17.42
CA ASP A 147 -4.64 -6.61 17.22
C ASP A 147 -4.83 -7.69 16.14
N CYS A 148 -3.82 -7.98 15.29
CA CYS A 148 -3.98 -8.92 14.16
C CYS A 148 -4.52 -10.28 14.59
N ALA A 149 -4.09 -10.80 15.75
CA ALA A 149 -4.57 -12.07 16.29
C ALA A 149 -6.09 -12.08 16.53
N ARG A 150 -6.68 -10.91 16.85
CA ARG A 150 -8.09 -10.72 17.18
C ARG A 150 -8.94 -10.26 16.00
N TRP A 151 -8.37 -10.09 14.82
CA TRP A 151 -9.16 -9.69 13.65
C TRP A 151 -10.20 -10.76 13.30
N PRO A 152 -11.42 -10.37 12.86
CA PRO A 152 -12.56 -11.26 12.61
C PRO A 152 -12.36 -12.09 11.32
N LEU A 153 -11.34 -12.94 11.35
CA LEU A 153 -10.93 -13.82 10.26
C LEU A 153 -11.38 -15.27 10.48
N ASP A 154 -11.92 -15.61 11.65
CA ASP A 154 -12.37 -16.97 11.94
C ASP A 154 -13.41 -17.45 10.92
N GLY A 155 -13.31 -18.73 10.56
CA GLY A 155 -14.11 -19.33 9.49
C GLY A 155 -13.78 -18.83 8.08
N LEU A 156 -12.64 -18.16 7.86
CA LEU A 156 -12.17 -17.86 6.51
C LEU A 156 -11.85 -19.17 5.80
N SER A 157 -12.64 -19.51 4.80
CA SER A 157 -12.45 -20.74 4.01
C SER A 157 -11.67 -20.49 2.73
N GLU A 158 -11.02 -21.54 2.24
CA GLU A 158 -10.33 -21.47 0.95
C GLU A 158 -11.31 -21.15 -0.20
N ALA A 159 -12.53 -21.69 -0.16
CA ALA A 159 -13.57 -21.39 -1.13
C ALA A 159 -13.93 -19.89 -1.15
N GLU A 160 -13.92 -19.22 0.01
CA GLU A 160 -14.12 -17.77 0.13
C GLU A 160 -12.99 -17.00 -0.58
N VAL A 161 -11.74 -17.35 -0.29
CA VAL A 161 -10.54 -16.74 -0.89
C VAL A 161 -10.50 -16.95 -2.41
N ARG A 162 -10.70 -18.18 -2.89
CA ARG A 162 -10.74 -18.52 -4.33
C ARG A 162 -11.83 -17.71 -5.04
N ARG A 163 -13.03 -17.60 -4.46
CA ARG A 163 -14.12 -16.76 -5.00
C ARG A 163 -13.72 -15.29 -5.05
N ALA A 164 -13.04 -14.77 -4.03
CA ALA A 164 -12.59 -13.38 -4.01
C ALA A 164 -11.55 -13.07 -5.08
N LEU A 165 -10.55 -13.95 -5.25
CA LEU A 165 -9.54 -13.87 -6.32
C LEU A 165 -10.20 -13.92 -7.70
N LYS A 166 -11.09 -14.89 -7.96
CA LYS A 166 -11.82 -15.01 -9.23
C LYS A 166 -12.60 -13.74 -9.55
N ARG A 167 -13.27 -13.14 -8.55
CA ARG A 167 -13.97 -11.85 -8.70
C ARG A 167 -12.99 -10.72 -9.01
N ALA A 168 -11.86 -10.63 -8.32
CA ALA A 168 -10.85 -9.59 -8.54
C ALA A 168 -10.26 -9.69 -9.96
N PHE A 169 -9.92 -10.90 -10.40
CA PHE A 169 -9.46 -11.19 -11.76
C PHE A 169 -10.49 -10.77 -12.82
N ARG A 170 -11.74 -11.23 -12.70
CA ARG A 170 -12.82 -10.86 -13.64
C ARG A 170 -13.02 -9.34 -13.73
N ARG A 171 -12.96 -8.62 -12.60
CA ARG A 171 -13.03 -7.14 -12.59
C ARG A 171 -11.83 -6.48 -13.25
N ALA A 172 -10.63 -7.04 -13.12
CA ALA A 172 -9.44 -6.54 -13.78
C ALA A 172 -9.53 -6.75 -15.31
N CYS A 173 -9.99 -7.92 -15.77
CA CYS A 173 -10.22 -8.21 -17.19
C CYS A 173 -11.29 -7.30 -17.81
N ARG A 174 -12.43 -7.13 -17.12
CA ARG A 174 -13.49 -6.21 -17.57
C ARG A 174 -12.97 -4.78 -17.67
N GLY A 175 -12.29 -4.32 -16.62
CA GLY A 175 -11.68 -2.99 -16.62
C GLY A 175 -10.67 -2.79 -17.75
N ARG A 176 -9.89 -3.81 -18.14
CA ARG A 176 -8.98 -3.70 -19.29
C ARG A 176 -9.74 -3.35 -20.58
N ARG A 177 -10.87 -4.03 -20.83
CA ARG A 177 -11.70 -3.81 -22.03
C ARG A 177 -12.32 -2.41 -22.03
N GLU A 178 -12.89 -1.99 -20.90
CA GLU A 178 -13.51 -0.66 -20.71
C GLU A 178 -12.51 0.50 -20.88
N ASN A 179 -11.21 0.24 -20.75
CA ASN A 179 -10.17 1.27 -20.69
C ASN A 179 -9.20 1.27 -21.89
N ALA A 180 -9.55 0.56 -22.97
CA ALA A 180 -8.70 0.40 -24.15
C ALA A 180 -8.62 1.67 -25.05
N GLY A 181 -9.49 2.67 -24.85
CA GLY A 181 -9.55 3.88 -25.68
C GLY A 181 -8.52 4.98 -25.33
N ARG A 182 -8.19 5.86 -26.28
CA ARG A 182 -7.15 6.89 -26.16
C ARG A 182 -7.39 7.87 -24.99
N HIS A 183 -8.64 8.27 -24.73
CA HIS A 183 -9.02 9.24 -23.68
C HIS A 183 -9.27 8.65 -22.28
N ALA A 184 -8.99 7.37 -22.05
CA ALA A 184 -9.28 6.71 -20.78
C ALA A 184 -8.18 6.88 -19.71
N ALA A 185 -7.43 7.99 -19.67
CA ALA A 185 -6.28 8.12 -18.76
C ALA A 185 -6.64 8.00 -17.26
N ALA A 186 -7.66 8.73 -16.81
CA ALA A 186 -8.17 8.65 -15.43
C ALA A 186 -8.72 7.25 -15.12
N SER A 187 -9.48 6.69 -16.05
CA SER A 187 -10.08 5.37 -15.92
C SER A 187 -9.01 4.25 -15.91
N ARG A 188 -7.91 4.39 -16.69
CA ARG A 188 -6.71 3.54 -16.65
C ARG A 188 -5.99 3.63 -15.31
N HIS A 189 -5.93 4.81 -14.68
CA HIS A 189 -5.33 4.94 -13.34
C HIS A 189 -6.09 4.10 -12.32
N HIS A 190 -7.42 4.19 -12.31
CA HIS A 190 -8.26 3.38 -11.42
C HIS A 190 -8.13 1.88 -11.72
N TRP A 191 -8.16 1.50 -13.01
CA TRP A 191 -7.96 0.13 -13.44
C TRP A 191 -6.61 -0.44 -12.97
N ARG A 192 -5.50 0.31 -13.15
CA ARG A 192 -4.17 -0.08 -12.66
C ARG A 192 -4.16 -0.28 -11.15
N GLY A 193 -4.92 0.53 -10.40
CA GLY A 193 -5.13 0.34 -8.97
C GLY A 193 -5.75 -1.03 -8.64
N ARG A 194 -6.77 -1.45 -9.41
CA ARG A 194 -7.42 -2.77 -9.28
C ARG A 194 -6.47 -3.91 -9.63
N VAL A 195 -5.74 -3.80 -10.74
CA VAL A 195 -4.72 -4.79 -11.14
C VAL A 195 -3.66 -4.92 -10.05
N ARG A 196 -3.22 -3.80 -9.47
CA ARG A 196 -2.23 -3.84 -8.40
C ARG A 196 -2.74 -4.55 -7.15
N ILE A 197 -4.02 -4.38 -6.78
CA ILE A 197 -4.61 -5.13 -5.66
C ILE A 197 -4.58 -6.63 -5.95
N LEU A 198 -5.00 -7.05 -7.15
CA LEU A 198 -4.98 -8.45 -7.56
C LEU A 198 -3.57 -9.05 -7.47
N LEU A 199 -2.55 -8.34 -8.01
CA LEU A 199 -1.17 -8.81 -7.93
C LEU A 199 -0.69 -9.01 -6.49
N LEU A 200 -1.06 -8.10 -5.58
CA LEU A 200 -0.70 -8.25 -4.16
C LEU A 200 -1.45 -9.42 -3.49
N GLN A 201 -2.69 -9.69 -3.90
CA GLN A 201 -3.46 -10.83 -3.42
C GLN A 201 -2.84 -12.17 -3.85
N CYS A 202 -2.19 -12.22 -5.02
CA CYS A 202 -1.46 -13.40 -5.50
C CYS A 202 -0.04 -13.55 -4.91
N GLN A 203 0.43 -12.58 -4.12
CA GLN A 203 1.72 -12.62 -3.43
C GLN A 203 1.59 -13.06 -1.96
N LEU A 204 0.36 -13.26 -1.49
CA LEU A 204 0.09 -13.89 -0.21
C LEU A 204 0.51 -15.37 -0.29
#